data_AF-A0AAV5QN48-F1
#
_entry.id   AF-A0AAV5QN48-F1
#
_cell.length_a   1.000
_cell.length_b   1.000
_cell.length_c   1.000
_cell.angle_alpha   90.00
_cell.angle_beta   90.00
_cell.angle_gamma   90.00
#
_symmetry.space_group_name_H-M   'P 1'
#
loop_
_entity.id
_entity.type
_entity.pdbx_description
1 polymer ?
#
loop_
_entity_poly.entity_id
_entity_poly.type
_entity_poly.pdbx_seq_one_letter_code
_entity_poly.pdbx_strand_id
1 'polypeptide(L)'
;MLSEEYFDPEKRATVDQLHNVRPFIEAPPTKEPVDFMDLDTIDLSTFQDGPQGLSSRQKLAQQLESVLTDYGFFKLVGHGISEATFERMKSIGQAIFELEDDIKNQFVGGEKKIPQEEERDLGVIRGTGFKPRGYLEYTNGQRDNVEFYNLRHFQHDDIFYNKTEYPEFVKYHLDEISEYFKHLHFETLRKLLILMDIILELPEGQLWENHFKVIENDINRSGGGRARFLMYHEVEKEYVKKTNGTWLRGHSDACAITFILSQPIVSLQVREHDSNNWKYISHTSNSLVVNIGDAFKFLTGGYFKSSLHRVTTPPGDQLKHKRNTVIYFSNPSLTTYIDPLSLNSPKLDRLGYGIEPGVERITFKQWDEAKGTYFNQKNQQNSKEVSLLGRSTLMSYIDGAPSEKKALSVS
;
A
#
# COMPACT_ATOMS: atom_id res chain seq x y z
N MET A 1 -8.02 -26.64 8.16
CA MET A 1 -7.01 -26.40 7.12
C MET A 1 -7.69 -26.69 5.78
N LEU A 2 -7.29 -26.02 4.70
CA LEU A 2 -7.70 -26.37 3.34
C LEU A 2 -7.26 -27.81 3.05
N SER A 3 -8.01 -28.49 2.19
CA SER A 3 -7.66 -29.82 1.70
C SER A 3 -6.28 -29.79 1.03
N GLU A 4 -5.48 -30.86 1.19
CA GLU A 4 -4.15 -30.97 0.56
C GLU A 4 -4.20 -30.79 -0.96
N GLU A 5 -5.36 -31.07 -1.57
CA GLU A 5 -5.56 -30.90 -3.00
C GLU A 5 -5.37 -29.48 -3.53
N TYR A 6 -5.58 -28.45 -2.70
CA TYR A 6 -5.40 -27.07 -3.12
C TYR A 6 -3.91 -26.68 -3.30
N PHE A 7 -3.01 -27.56 -2.84
CA PHE A 7 -1.56 -27.41 -2.96
C PHE A 7 -0.98 -28.37 -4.01
N ASP A 8 -1.82 -29.13 -4.71
CA ASP A 8 -1.42 -30.06 -5.76
C ASP A 8 -1.12 -29.31 -7.07
N PRO A 9 0.13 -29.32 -7.58
CA PRO A 9 0.49 -28.62 -8.80
C PRO A 9 -0.26 -29.11 -10.05
N GLU A 10 -0.62 -30.40 -10.13
CA GLU A 10 -1.35 -30.95 -11.28
C GLU A 10 -2.80 -30.47 -11.29
N LYS A 11 -3.44 -30.42 -10.11
CA LYS A 11 -4.77 -29.84 -9.97
C LYS A 11 -4.75 -28.35 -10.25
N ARG A 12 -3.75 -27.61 -9.75
CA ARG A 12 -3.58 -26.18 -10.10
C ARG A 12 -3.45 -25.97 -11.59
N ALA A 13 -2.64 -26.77 -12.28
CA ALA A 13 -2.51 -26.67 -13.74
C ALA A 13 -3.84 -26.91 -14.47
N THR A 14 -4.66 -27.84 -13.97
CA THR A 14 -6.01 -28.08 -14.49
C THR A 14 -6.93 -26.86 -14.28
N VAL A 15 -6.87 -26.24 -13.09
CA VAL A 15 -7.60 -25.00 -12.78
C VAL A 15 -7.12 -23.83 -13.63
N ASP A 16 -5.81 -23.71 -13.86
CA ASP A 16 -5.22 -22.69 -14.74
C ASP A 16 -5.77 -22.81 -16.16
N GLN A 17 -5.86 -24.04 -16.68
CA GLN A 17 -6.43 -24.30 -18.00
C GLN A 17 -7.94 -23.95 -18.03
N LEU A 18 -8.69 -24.35 -17.01
CA LEU A 18 -10.13 -24.09 -16.91
C LEU A 18 -10.44 -22.58 -16.89
N HIS A 19 -9.62 -21.80 -16.18
CA HIS A 19 -9.81 -20.36 -16.01
C HIS A 19 -8.95 -19.51 -16.98
N ASN A 20 -8.30 -20.12 -17.96
CA ASN A 20 -7.48 -19.44 -18.96
C ASN A 20 -6.43 -18.49 -18.34
N VAL A 21 -5.74 -18.96 -17.32
CA VAL A 21 -4.63 -18.23 -16.68
C VAL A 21 -3.51 -18.07 -17.70
N ARG A 22 -3.21 -16.81 -18.02
CA ARG A 22 -2.29 -16.45 -19.10
C ARG A 22 -1.51 -15.18 -18.77
N PRO A 23 -0.35 -14.95 -19.43
CA PRO A 23 0.40 -13.72 -19.25
C PRO A 23 -0.46 -12.48 -19.50
N PHE A 24 -0.38 -11.53 -18.58
CA PHE A 24 -1.06 -10.24 -18.71
C PHE A 24 -0.35 -9.38 -19.76
N ILE A 25 -1.12 -8.85 -20.72
CA ILE A 25 -0.58 -7.97 -21.76
C ILE A 25 -0.50 -6.55 -21.22
N GLU A 26 0.70 -6.11 -20.89
CA GLU A 26 0.96 -4.76 -20.41
C GLU A 26 0.83 -3.70 -21.51
N ALA A 27 0.59 -2.45 -21.10
CA ALA A 27 0.65 -1.32 -22.01
C ALA A 27 2.11 -1.11 -22.48
N PRO A 28 2.35 -0.80 -23.77
CA PRO A 28 3.66 -0.34 -24.19
C PRO A 28 4.00 0.99 -23.51
N PRO A 29 5.28 1.36 -23.36
CA PRO A 29 5.65 2.70 -22.89
C PRO A 29 4.98 3.79 -23.73
N THR A 30 4.41 4.79 -23.06
CA THR A 30 3.77 5.92 -23.76
C THR A 30 4.78 6.69 -24.60
N LYS A 31 4.32 7.16 -25.75
CA LYS A 31 5.05 8.07 -26.65
C LYS A 31 4.63 9.53 -26.44
N GLU A 32 3.58 9.76 -25.65
CA GLU A 32 3.12 11.10 -25.32
C GLU A 32 4.07 11.75 -24.29
N PRO A 33 4.28 13.07 -24.36
CA PRO A 33 5.11 13.77 -23.40
C PRO A 33 4.44 13.75 -22.03
N VAL A 34 5.13 13.21 -21.03
CA VAL A 34 4.66 13.11 -19.65
C VAL A 34 5.70 13.71 -18.70
N ASP A 35 5.20 14.47 -17.73
CA ASP A 35 6.01 15.04 -16.66
C ASP A 35 6.17 14.04 -15.50
N PHE A 36 7.32 13.37 -15.48
CA PHE A 36 7.65 12.38 -14.47
C PHE A 36 8.34 13.00 -13.25
N MET A 37 8.03 12.44 -12.08
CA MET A 37 8.80 12.68 -10.87
C MET A 37 10.13 11.95 -10.97
N ASP A 38 11.22 12.62 -10.60
CA ASP A 38 12.51 11.99 -10.44
C ASP A 38 12.53 11.26 -9.09
N LEU A 39 12.10 9.99 -9.09
CA LEU A 39 12.15 9.14 -7.92
C LEU A 39 13.44 8.33 -7.93
N ASP A 40 14.20 8.46 -6.84
CA ASP A 40 15.36 7.64 -6.58
C ASP A 40 15.00 6.15 -6.50
N THR A 41 15.99 5.34 -6.87
CA THR A 41 15.90 3.89 -6.83
C THR A 41 16.78 3.35 -5.71
N ILE A 42 16.16 2.64 -4.77
CA ILE A 42 16.83 1.94 -3.69
C ILE A 42 17.05 0.48 -4.15
N ASP A 43 18.30 0.05 -4.19
CA ASP A 43 18.69 -1.31 -4.62
C ASP A 43 19.06 -2.18 -3.41
N LEU A 44 18.10 -3.03 -2.99
CA LEU A 44 18.30 -3.95 -1.87
C LEU A 44 19.26 -5.09 -2.16
N SER A 45 19.71 -5.30 -3.41
CA SER A 45 20.75 -6.30 -3.70
C SER A 45 22.10 -5.91 -3.09
N THR A 46 22.28 -4.62 -2.78
CA THR A 46 23.48 -4.11 -2.10
C THR A 46 23.37 -4.20 -0.57
N PHE A 47 22.21 -4.57 -0.03
CA PHE A 47 22.05 -4.84 1.39
C PHE A 47 22.85 -6.08 1.78
N GLN A 48 23.71 -5.95 2.78
CA GLN A 48 24.52 -7.06 3.29
C GLN A 48 24.21 -7.26 4.76
N ASP A 49 23.95 -8.50 5.17
CA ASP A 49 23.70 -8.88 6.55
C ASP A 49 24.98 -8.89 7.40
N GLY A 50 24.80 -8.91 8.73
CA GLY A 50 25.87 -9.08 9.70
C GLY A 50 26.75 -7.84 9.91
N PRO A 51 27.70 -7.88 10.87
CA PRO A 51 28.53 -6.73 11.22
C PRO A 51 29.36 -6.19 10.05
N GLN A 52 29.86 -7.06 9.18
CA GLN A 52 30.63 -6.71 7.99
C GLN A 52 29.84 -5.89 6.96
N GLY A 53 28.52 -6.06 6.94
CA GLY A 53 27.62 -5.35 6.02
C GLY A 53 27.24 -3.93 6.47
N LEU A 54 27.65 -3.49 7.67
CA LEU A 54 27.22 -2.23 8.27
C LEU A 54 27.48 -1.02 7.35
N SER A 55 28.67 -0.95 6.74
CA SER A 55 29.00 0.17 5.83
C SER A 55 28.08 0.20 4.60
N SER A 56 27.67 -0.97 4.09
CA SER A 56 26.73 -1.05 2.97
C SER A 56 25.34 -0.57 3.40
N ARG A 57 24.86 -1.04 4.56
CA ARG A 57 23.56 -0.62 5.13
C ARG A 57 23.53 0.88 5.45
N GLN A 58 24.61 1.46 5.95
CA GLN A 58 24.71 2.91 6.21
C GLN A 58 24.61 3.75 4.92
N LYS A 59 25.24 3.31 3.82
CA LYS A 59 25.13 3.99 2.52
C LYS A 59 23.71 3.93 1.98
N LEU A 60 23.09 2.74 2.04
CA LEU A 60 21.69 2.57 1.66
C LEU A 60 20.74 3.39 2.53
N ALA A 61 20.97 3.42 3.85
CA ALA A 61 20.20 4.23 4.79
C ALA A 61 20.30 5.72 4.47
N GLN A 62 21.48 6.22 4.11
CA GLN A 62 21.65 7.62 3.72
C GLN A 62 20.88 7.97 2.43
N GLN A 63 20.90 7.09 1.42
CA GLN A 63 20.09 7.27 0.21
C GLN A 63 18.60 7.23 0.52
N LEU A 64 18.19 6.25 1.34
CA LEU A 64 16.80 6.10 1.75
C LEU A 64 16.31 7.30 2.59
N GLU A 65 17.15 7.89 3.43
CA GLU A 65 16.75 9.03 4.25
C GLU A 65 16.25 10.21 3.42
N SER A 66 16.99 10.59 2.37
CA SER A 66 16.59 11.73 1.51
C SER A 66 15.20 11.51 0.93
N VAL A 67 14.94 10.34 0.35
CA VAL A 67 13.64 10.05 -0.27
C VAL A 67 12.51 10.02 0.75
N LEU A 68 12.77 9.52 1.98
CA LEU A 68 11.78 9.45 3.04
C LEU A 68 11.43 10.84 3.59
N THR A 69 12.38 11.77 3.62
CA THR A 69 12.15 13.14 4.14
C THR A 69 11.64 14.11 3.09
N ASP A 70 11.83 13.82 1.81
CA ASP A 70 11.41 14.69 0.70
C ASP A 70 9.98 14.37 0.27
N TYR A 71 9.71 13.15 -0.19
CA TYR A 71 8.40 12.75 -0.74
C TYR A 71 7.79 11.53 -0.06
N GLY A 72 8.60 10.67 0.57
CA GLY A 72 8.14 9.39 1.08
C GLY A 72 7.71 8.41 0.00
N PHE A 73 8.20 8.59 -1.23
CA PHE A 73 8.00 7.70 -2.39
C PHE A 73 9.35 7.37 -3.00
N PHE A 74 9.57 6.12 -3.41
CA PHE A 74 10.79 5.68 -4.09
C PHE A 74 10.53 4.42 -4.92
N LYS A 75 11.47 4.12 -5.81
CA LYS A 75 11.51 2.84 -6.53
C LYS A 75 12.37 1.86 -5.76
N LEU A 76 11.98 0.59 -5.74
CA LEU A 76 12.71 -0.47 -5.07
C LEU A 76 13.05 -1.58 -6.07
N VAL A 77 14.33 -1.92 -6.16
CA VAL A 77 14.86 -3.03 -6.96
C VAL A 77 15.72 -3.93 -6.08
N GLY A 78 16.18 -5.07 -6.61
CA GLY A 78 17.02 -6.00 -5.85
C GLY A 78 16.31 -6.61 -4.63
N HIS A 79 14.97 -6.54 -4.58
CA HIS A 79 14.15 -7.04 -3.48
C HIS A 79 14.06 -8.58 -3.42
N GLY A 80 14.65 -9.30 -4.40
CA GLY A 80 14.70 -10.75 -4.42
C GLY A 80 13.45 -11.44 -4.97
N ILE A 81 12.50 -10.70 -5.55
CA ILE A 81 11.36 -11.27 -6.27
C ILE A 81 11.73 -11.36 -7.75
N SER A 82 11.47 -12.51 -8.35
CA SER A 82 11.77 -12.74 -9.77
C SER A 82 10.73 -12.08 -10.66
N GLU A 83 11.14 -11.71 -11.89
CA GLU A 83 10.22 -11.22 -12.92
C GLU A 83 9.12 -12.26 -13.21
N ALA A 84 9.45 -13.55 -13.24
CA ALA A 84 8.48 -14.63 -13.41
C ALA A 84 7.41 -14.65 -12.30
N THR A 85 7.78 -14.35 -11.05
CA THR A 85 6.83 -14.22 -9.94
C THR A 85 5.90 -13.02 -10.13
N PHE A 86 6.41 -11.88 -10.60
CA PHE A 86 5.58 -10.72 -10.94
C PHE A 86 4.61 -11.03 -12.08
N GLU A 87 5.08 -11.69 -13.15
CA GLU A 87 4.21 -12.14 -14.25
C GLU A 87 3.14 -13.12 -13.76
N ARG A 88 3.51 -14.04 -12.86
CA ARG A 88 2.56 -14.99 -12.26
C ARG A 88 1.50 -14.28 -11.44
N MET A 89 1.88 -13.34 -10.57
CA MET A 89 0.91 -12.55 -9.79
C MET A 89 -0.02 -11.72 -10.68
N LYS A 90 0.49 -11.13 -11.76
CA LYS A 90 -0.35 -10.43 -12.75
C LYS A 90 -1.34 -11.40 -13.44
N SER A 91 -0.88 -12.58 -13.85
CA SER A 91 -1.70 -13.60 -14.51
C SER A 91 -2.82 -14.09 -13.59
N ILE A 92 -2.50 -14.38 -12.33
CA ILE A 92 -3.48 -14.75 -11.29
C ILE A 92 -4.46 -13.60 -11.06
N GLY A 93 -3.96 -12.37 -10.88
CA GLY A 93 -4.80 -11.19 -10.69
C GLY A 93 -5.79 -10.96 -11.85
N GLN A 94 -5.34 -11.16 -13.09
CA GLN A 94 -6.21 -11.10 -14.26
C GLN A 94 -7.32 -12.17 -14.19
N ALA A 95 -6.96 -13.43 -13.93
CA ALA A 95 -7.91 -14.53 -13.86
C ALA A 95 -8.93 -14.34 -12.72
N ILE A 96 -8.52 -13.78 -11.57
CA ILE A 96 -9.42 -13.41 -10.46
C ILE A 96 -10.55 -12.48 -10.93
N PHE A 97 -10.25 -11.50 -11.77
CA PHE A 97 -11.24 -10.53 -12.26
C PHE A 97 -12.04 -11.02 -13.49
N GLU A 98 -11.53 -12.04 -14.18
CA GLU A 98 -12.22 -12.72 -15.28
C GLU A 98 -13.16 -13.85 -14.82
N LEU A 99 -13.21 -14.15 -13.50
CA LEU A 99 -14.24 -15.01 -12.93
C LEU A 99 -15.65 -14.47 -13.22
N GLU A 100 -16.61 -15.39 -13.34
CA GLU A 100 -18.02 -15.05 -13.56
C GLU A 100 -18.55 -14.13 -12.45
N ASP A 101 -19.40 -13.17 -12.83
CA ASP A 101 -19.95 -12.19 -11.90
C ASP A 101 -20.73 -12.85 -10.76
N ASP A 102 -21.43 -13.96 -11.01
CA ASP A 102 -22.13 -14.73 -9.98
C ASP A 102 -21.18 -15.30 -8.91
N ILE A 103 -19.95 -15.68 -9.30
CA ILE A 103 -18.91 -16.09 -8.36
C ILE A 103 -18.40 -14.86 -7.62
N LYS A 104 -18.03 -13.78 -8.31
CA LYS A 104 -17.50 -12.56 -7.67
C LYS A 104 -18.47 -11.97 -6.66
N ASN A 105 -19.77 -11.95 -6.98
CA ASN A 105 -20.84 -11.45 -6.12
C ASN A 105 -21.03 -12.28 -4.84
N GLN A 106 -20.63 -13.56 -4.84
CA GLN A 106 -20.64 -14.37 -3.62
C GLN A 106 -19.56 -13.95 -2.61
N PHE A 107 -18.51 -13.25 -3.03
CA PHE A 107 -17.38 -12.89 -2.17
C PHE A 107 -17.16 -11.37 -2.10
N VAL A 108 -18.22 -10.55 -2.17
CA VAL A 108 -18.13 -9.09 -1.95
C VAL A 108 -17.79 -8.79 -0.49
N GLY A 109 -16.71 -8.05 -0.28
CA GLY A 109 -16.18 -7.75 1.06
C GLY A 109 -16.86 -6.58 1.76
N GLY A 110 -16.92 -6.61 3.09
CA GLY A 110 -17.58 -5.60 3.91
C GLY A 110 -19.11 -5.66 3.93
N GLU A 111 -19.75 -6.35 2.97
CA GLU A 111 -21.20 -6.59 2.99
C GLU A 111 -21.58 -7.88 3.72
N LYS A 112 -20.71 -8.90 3.62
CA LYS A 112 -20.87 -10.17 4.34
C LYS A 112 -19.98 -10.13 5.57
N LYS A 113 -20.58 -10.29 6.76
CA LYS A 113 -19.82 -10.57 7.98
C LYS A 113 -19.12 -11.92 7.80
N ILE A 114 -17.89 -11.90 7.31
CA ILE A 114 -17.00 -13.06 7.27
C ILE A 114 -16.21 -13.11 8.59
N PRO A 115 -15.68 -14.27 9.00
CA PRO A 115 -14.99 -14.40 10.29
C PRO A 115 -13.84 -13.39 10.51
N GLN A 116 -13.16 -12.96 9.44
CA GLN A 116 -12.06 -11.97 9.48
C GLN A 116 -12.54 -10.55 9.80
N GLU A 117 -13.85 -10.29 9.71
CA GLU A 117 -14.49 -8.99 9.91
C GLU A 117 -15.43 -8.98 11.12
N GLU A 118 -15.55 -10.09 11.86
CA GLU A 118 -16.40 -10.18 13.04
C GLU A 118 -15.96 -9.22 14.15
N GLU A 119 -14.66 -8.95 14.25
CA GLU A 119 -14.09 -8.08 15.29
C GLU A 119 -14.27 -6.59 15.01
N ARG A 120 -14.51 -6.18 13.75
CA ARG A 120 -14.70 -4.77 13.37
C ARG A 120 -15.31 -4.59 11.98
N ASP A 121 -16.18 -3.58 11.84
CA ASP A 121 -16.67 -3.13 10.54
C ASP A 121 -15.56 -2.38 9.79
N LEU A 122 -15.12 -2.98 8.68
CA LEU A 122 -14.07 -2.41 7.83
C LEU A 122 -14.63 -1.53 6.72
N GLY A 123 -15.94 -1.60 6.47
CA GLY A 123 -16.57 -1.07 5.26
C GLY A 123 -16.08 -1.77 4.00
N VAL A 124 -16.82 -1.53 2.92
CA VAL A 124 -16.66 -2.28 1.68
C VAL A 124 -15.26 -2.14 1.11
N ILE A 125 -14.70 -0.93 1.00
CA ILE A 125 -13.38 -0.71 0.38
C ILE A 125 -12.25 -1.51 1.07
N ARG A 126 -12.33 -1.73 2.38
CA ARG A 126 -11.26 -2.33 3.18
C ARG A 126 -11.53 -3.78 3.60
N GLY A 127 -12.73 -4.28 3.36
CA GLY A 127 -13.11 -5.67 3.61
C GLY A 127 -12.40 -6.66 2.67
N THR A 128 -12.26 -7.91 3.09
CA THR A 128 -11.65 -9.02 2.33
C THR A 128 -12.55 -9.43 1.16
N GLY A 129 -12.01 -9.93 0.07
CA GLY A 129 -12.78 -10.35 -1.11
C GLY A 129 -12.97 -9.25 -2.15
N PHE A 130 -13.97 -9.39 -3.01
CA PHE A 130 -14.22 -8.52 -4.17
C PHE A 130 -14.81 -7.16 -3.80
N LYS A 131 -14.53 -6.19 -4.68
CA LYS A 131 -15.32 -4.98 -4.90
C LYS A 131 -15.51 -4.91 -6.41
N PRO A 132 -16.73 -5.19 -6.90
CA PRO A 132 -16.98 -5.28 -8.33
C PRO A 132 -16.89 -3.91 -8.99
N ARG A 133 -16.81 -3.91 -10.33
CA ARG A 133 -16.72 -2.68 -11.11
C ARG A 133 -17.95 -1.82 -10.91
N GLY A 134 -17.74 -0.52 -10.74
CA GLY A 134 -18.81 0.46 -10.60
C GLY A 134 -19.55 0.36 -9.27
N TYR A 135 -18.90 -0.19 -8.26
CA TYR A 135 -19.38 -0.25 -6.89
C TYR A 135 -19.21 1.09 -6.16
N LEU A 136 -18.14 1.82 -6.45
CA LEU A 136 -17.84 3.14 -5.94
C LEU A 136 -18.36 4.22 -6.90
N GLU A 137 -18.98 5.24 -6.33
CA GLU A 137 -19.30 6.48 -7.05
C GLU A 137 -18.11 7.43 -6.96
N TYR A 138 -17.56 7.82 -8.12
CA TYR A 138 -16.53 8.83 -8.24
C TYR A 138 -17.13 10.22 -8.56
N THR A 139 -16.26 11.16 -8.91
CA THR A 139 -16.60 12.54 -9.23
C THR A 139 -17.68 12.61 -10.30
N ASN A 140 -18.63 13.53 -10.12
CA ASN A 140 -19.74 13.80 -11.04
C ASN A 140 -20.75 12.65 -11.21
N GLY A 141 -20.96 11.82 -10.18
CA GLY A 141 -21.94 10.73 -10.21
C GLY A 141 -21.56 9.57 -11.13
N GLN A 142 -20.33 9.56 -11.64
CA GLN A 142 -19.82 8.49 -12.50
C GLN A 142 -19.30 7.35 -11.63
N ARG A 143 -19.77 6.14 -11.91
CA ARG A 143 -19.27 4.92 -11.28
C ARG A 143 -17.83 4.62 -11.69
N ASP A 144 -17.10 3.99 -10.78
CA ASP A 144 -15.74 3.57 -10.98
C ASP A 144 -15.56 2.61 -12.16
N ASN A 145 -14.31 2.46 -12.57
CA ASN A 145 -13.86 1.57 -13.63
C ASN A 145 -12.86 0.53 -13.10
N VAL A 146 -12.98 0.16 -11.84
CA VAL A 146 -11.94 -0.59 -11.13
C VAL A 146 -12.53 -1.74 -10.33
N GLU A 147 -11.86 -2.89 -10.38
CA GLU A 147 -12.17 -4.03 -9.54
C GLU A 147 -11.05 -4.26 -8.53
N PHE A 148 -11.43 -4.66 -7.32
CA PHE A 148 -10.49 -4.93 -6.23
C PHE A 148 -10.73 -6.34 -5.71
N TYR A 149 -9.66 -7.02 -5.32
CA TYR A 149 -9.74 -8.24 -4.52
C TYR A 149 -8.75 -8.16 -3.37
N ASN A 150 -9.26 -8.09 -2.14
CA ASN A 150 -8.44 -7.92 -0.94
C ASN A 150 -8.22 -9.27 -0.23
N LEU A 151 -7.00 -9.53 0.22
CA LEU A 151 -6.69 -10.60 1.17
C LEU A 151 -6.08 -10.00 2.44
N ARG A 152 -6.25 -10.70 3.57
CA ARG A 152 -5.78 -10.29 4.90
C ARG A 152 -5.10 -11.46 5.59
N HIS A 153 -4.29 -11.15 6.59
CA HIS A 153 -3.69 -12.12 7.52
C HIS A 153 -2.82 -13.18 6.85
N PHE A 154 -2.33 -12.94 5.63
CA PHE A 154 -1.48 -13.88 4.87
C PHE A 154 -0.11 -14.12 5.52
N GLN A 155 0.28 -13.31 6.51
CA GLN A 155 1.44 -13.57 7.36
C GLN A 155 1.24 -14.78 8.26
N HIS A 156 -0.02 -15.12 8.57
CA HIS A 156 -0.41 -16.24 9.40
C HIS A 156 -0.96 -17.36 8.54
N ASP A 157 -0.90 -18.58 9.07
CA ASP A 157 -1.47 -19.73 8.37
C ASP A 157 -3.00 -19.71 8.40
N ASP A 158 -3.63 -18.78 9.13
CA ASP A 158 -5.07 -18.49 9.18
C ASP A 158 -5.73 -18.42 7.79
N ILE A 159 -5.01 -17.96 6.76
CA ILE A 159 -5.52 -17.94 5.37
C ILE A 159 -5.74 -19.34 4.78
N PHE A 160 -5.05 -20.36 5.30
CA PHE A 160 -5.18 -21.76 4.90
C PHE A 160 -6.13 -22.52 5.81
N TYR A 161 -6.74 -21.90 6.81
CA TYR A 161 -7.79 -22.52 7.61
C TYR A 161 -9.16 -22.07 7.09
N ASN A 162 -10.18 -22.92 7.28
CA ASN A 162 -11.54 -22.72 6.76
C ASN A 162 -12.31 -21.58 7.47
N LYS A 163 -11.60 -20.63 8.10
CA LYS A 163 -12.17 -19.42 8.68
C LYS A 163 -12.45 -18.38 7.59
N THR A 164 -11.64 -18.32 6.53
CA THR A 164 -11.87 -17.40 5.40
C THR A 164 -12.39 -18.18 4.22
N GLU A 165 -13.51 -17.76 3.64
CA GLU A 165 -13.97 -18.32 2.38
C GLU A 165 -13.39 -17.55 1.20
N TYR A 166 -12.89 -18.29 0.22
CA TYR A 166 -12.34 -17.77 -1.03
C TYR A 166 -13.02 -18.46 -2.22
N PRO A 167 -13.10 -17.79 -3.39
CA PRO A 167 -13.45 -18.47 -4.63
C PRO A 167 -12.57 -19.70 -4.84
N GLU A 168 -13.12 -20.77 -5.42
CA GLU A 168 -12.38 -22.02 -5.65
C GLU A 168 -11.06 -21.78 -6.37
N PHE A 169 -11.09 -20.98 -7.45
CA PHE A 169 -9.90 -20.55 -8.18
C PHE A 169 -8.81 -19.97 -7.26
N VAL A 170 -9.18 -19.08 -6.33
CA VAL A 170 -8.23 -18.44 -5.42
C VAL A 170 -7.63 -19.47 -4.47
N LYS A 171 -8.41 -20.43 -3.97
CA LYS A 171 -7.92 -21.47 -3.05
C LYS A 171 -6.74 -22.25 -3.63
N TYR A 172 -6.81 -22.60 -4.92
CA TYR A 172 -5.72 -23.30 -5.63
C TYR A 172 -4.44 -22.46 -5.81
N HIS A 173 -4.48 -21.16 -5.54
CA HIS A 173 -3.37 -20.21 -5.73
C HIS A 173 -2.95 -19.54 -4.42
N LEU A 174 -3.59 -19.87 -3.28
CA LEU A 174 -3.37 -19.16 -2.02
C LEU A 174 -1.93 -19.28 -1.52
N ASP A 175 -1.26 -20.40 -1.77
CA ASP A 175 0.15 -20.60 -1.43
C ASP A 175 1.07 -19.68 -2.24
N GLU A 176 0.92 -19.60 -3.57
CA GLU A 176 1.71 -18.69 -4.42
C GLU A 176 1.46 -17.23 -4.04
N ILE A 177 0.20 -16.86 -3.82
CA ILE A 177 -0.19 -15.51 -3.40
C ILE A 177 0.41 -15.20 -2.02
N SER A 178 0.27 -16.14 -1.08
CA SER A 178 0.78 -15.98 0.29
C SER A 178 2.29 -15.85 0.32
N GLU A 179 3.01 -16.70 -0.40
CA GLU A 179 4.47 -16.68 -0.48
C GLU A 179 4.98 -15.35 -1.02
N TYR A 180 4.35 -14.82 -2.08
CA TYR A 180 4.68 -13.50 -2.62
C TYR A 180 4.55 -12.39 -1.55
N PHE A 181 3.42 -12.34 -0.85
CA PHE A 181 3.19 -11.29 0.15
C PHE A 181 3.99 -11.53 1.46
N LYS A 182 4.25 -12.78 1.83
CA LYS A 182 5.15 -13.16 2.93
C LYS A 182 6.58 -12.70 2.62
N HIS A 183 7.08 -12.88 1.40
CA HIS A 183 8.39 -12.36 0.99
C HIS A 183 8.48 -10.84 1.13
N LEU A 184 7.45 -10.10 0.70
CA LEU A 184 7.41 -8.65 0.91
C LEU A 184 7.45 -8.26 2.39
N HIS A 185 6.80 -9.02 3.27
CA HIS A 185 6.74 -8.72 4.70
C HIS A 185 8.00 -9.14 5.47
N PHE A 186 8.44 -10.41 5.32
CA PHE A 186 9.52 -10.98 6.12
C PHE A 186 10.92 -10.64 5.59
N GLU A 187 11.05 -10.43 4.28
CA GLU A 187 12.35 -10.13 3.66
C GLU A 187 12.47 -8.65 3.30
N THR A 188 11.55 -8.15 2.48
CA THR A 188 11.69 -6.81 1.88
C THR A 188 11.45 -5.70 2.91
N LEU A 189 10.31 -5.75 3.60
CA LEU A 189 9.96 -4.80 4.65
C LEU A 189 10.98 -4.86 5.80
N ARG A 190 11.39 -6.04 6.24
CA ARG A 190 12.37 -6.20 7.34
C ARG A 190 13.70 -5.49 7.02
N LYS A 191 14.22 -5.64 5.80
CA LYS A 191 15.44 -4.93 5.36
C LYS A 191 15.26 -3.42 5.33
N LEU A 192 14.12 -2.93 4.82
CA LEU A 192 13.82 -1.50 4.84
C LEU A 192 13.71 -0.94 6.27
N LEU A 193 13.09 -1.69 7.19
CA LEU A 193 12.99 -1.29 8.59
C LEU A 193 14.36 -1.22 9.26
N ILE A 194 15.28 -2.14 8.95
CA ILE A 194 16.68 -2.06 9.43
C ILE A 194 17.37 -0.80 8.92
N LEU A 195 17.18 -0.44 7.65
CA LEU A 195 17.70 0.82 7.12
C LEU A 195 17.08 2.02 7.85
N MET A 196 15.77 1.99 8.12
CA MET A 196 15.08 3.02 8.90
C MET A 196 15.53 3.08 10.37
N ASP A 197 15.88 1.95 10.99
CA ASP A 197 16.48 1.92 12.32
C ASP A 197 17.80 2.71 12.31
N ILE A 198 18.67 2.46 11.32
CA ILE A 198 19.94 3.20 11.14
C ILE A 198 19.66 4.69 10.94
N ILE A 199 18.71 5.05 10.07
CA ILE A 199 18.33 6.45 9.82
C ILE A 199 17.90 7.12 11.12
N LEU A 200 17.13 6.45 11.96
CA LEU A 200 16.58 6.97 13.20
C LEU A 200 17.55 6.80 14.40
N GLU A 201 18.77 6.33 14.16
CA GLU A 201 19.76 6.02 15.20
C GLU A 201 19.25 5.04 16.27
N LEU A 202 18.40 4.12 15.85
CA LEU A 202 17.91 3.00 16.64
C LEU A 202 18.83 1.78 16.47
N PRO A 203 18.89 0.90 17.48
CA PRO A 203 19.37 -0.47 17.29
C PRO A 203 18.71 -1.16 16.10
N GLU A 204 19.51 -1.76 15.20
CA GLU A 204 18.99 -2.50 14.05
C GLU A 204 18.02 -3.61 14.48
N GLY A 205 16.83 -3.65 13.86
CA GLY A 205 15.75 -4.58 14.17
C GLY A 205 14.73 -4.07 15.18
N GLN A 206 14.93 -2.89 15.78
CA GLN A 206 14.02 -2.37 16.80
C GLN A 206 12.62 -2.10 16.22
N LEU A 207 12.52 -1.43 15.07
CA LEU A 207 11.24 -1.19 14.41
C LEU A 207 10.52 -2.51 14.11
N TRP A 208 11.25 -3.54 13.66
CA TRP A 208 10.68 -4.86 13.42
C TRP A 208 10.12 -5.46 14.70
N GLU A 209 10.94 -5.61 15.74
CA GLU A 209 10.52 -6.27 16.99
C GLU A 209 9.36 -5.55 17.69
N ASN A 210 9.35 -4.21 17.66
CA ASN A 210 8.37 -3.42 18.39
C ASN A 210 7.06 -3.21 17.62
N HIS A 211 7.10 -3.19 16.29
CA HIS A 211 5.96 -2.77 15.47
C HIS A 211 5.52 -3.77 14.41
N PHE A 212 6.43 -4.53 13.79
CA PHE A 212 6.12 -5.31 12.58
C PHE A 212 6.30 -6.82 12.70
N LYS A 213 6.83 -7.32 13.81
CA LYS A 213 7.03 -8.75 14.03
C LYS A 213 5.71 -9.51 13.98
N VAL A 214 5.75 -10.70 13.37
CA VAL A 214 4.63 -11.65 13.38
C VAL A 214 4.78 -12.59 14.57
N ILE A 215 3.74 -12.70 15.37
CA ILE A 215 3.61 -13.58 16.51
C ILE A 215 2.68 -14.72 16.14
N GLU A 216 3.17 -15.95 16.27
CA GLU A 216 2.41 -17.15 15.94
C GLU A 216 1.05 -17.16 16.66
N ASN A 217 -0.01 -17.43 15.90
CA ASN A 217 -1.40 -17.48 16.39
C ASN A 217 -1.91 -16.20 17.11
N ASP A 218 -1.27 -15.04 16.91
CA ASP A 218 -1.72 -13.76 17.49
C ASP A 218 -1.74 -12.63 16.47
N ILE A 219 -2.83 -12.55 15.72
CA ILE A 219 -3.06 -11.54 14.69
C ILE A 219 -3.02 -10.12 15.26
N ASN A 220 -3.53 -9.91 16.49
CA ASN A 220 -3.70 -8.59 17.06
C ASN A 220 -2.37 -7.96 17.50
N ARG A 221 -1.44 -8.78 18.00
CA ARG A 221 -0.10 -8.33 18.38
C ARG A 221 0.92 -8.45 17.24
N SER A 222 0.54 -8.98 16.09
CA SER A 222 1.42 -9.12 14.93
C SER A 222 1.40 -7.89 14.03
N GLY A 223 2.58 -7.54 13.49
CA GLY A 223 2.64 -6.77 12.25
C GLY A 223 1.93 -7.54 11.13
N GLY A 224 1.26 -6.80 10.26
CA GLY A 224 0.39 -7.44 9.28
C GLY A 224 0.12 -6.55 8.09
N GLY A 225 -1.10 -6.64 7.58
CA GLY A 225 -1.54 -5.73 6.53
C GLY A 225 -2.60 -6.31 5.61
N ARG A 226 -2.69 -5.73 4.42
CA ARG A 226 -3.65 -6.12 3.38
C ARG A 226 -2.94 -6.32 2.06
N ALA A 227 -3.26 -7.42 1.40
CA ALA A 227 -2.94 -7.68 0.02
C ALA A 227 -4.11 -7.20 -0.83
N ARG A 228 -3.81 -6.64 -2.01
CA ARG A 228 -4.83 -6.16 -2.95
C ARG A 228 -4.40 -6.44 -4.37
N PHE A 229 -5.21 -7.21 -5.08
CA PHE A 229 -5.24 -7.19 -6.53
C PHE A 229 -6.17 -6.06 -6.97
N LEU A 230 -5.80 -5.36 -8.02
CA LEU A 230 -6.49 -4.18 -8.51
C LEU A 230 -6.43 -4.12 -10.03
N MET A 231 -7.58 -4.02 -10.69
CA MET A 231 -7.66 -3.90 -12.14
C MET A 231 -8.42 -2.64 -12.54
N TYR A 232 -7.76 -1.69 -13.19
CA TYR A 232 -8.46 -0.63 -13.94
C TYR A 232 -8.66 -1.09 -15.37
N HIS A 233 -9.88 -0.95 -15.89
CA HIS A 233 -10.18 -1.36 -17.26
C HIS A 233 -9.90 -0.24 -18.27
N GLU A 234 -9.94 -0.58 -19.55
CA GLU A 234 -9.90 0.41 -20.63
C GLU A 234 -11.05 1.42 -20.53
N VAL A 235 -10.83 2.63 -21.04
CA VAL A 235 -11.84 3.69 -21.04
C VAL A 235 -11.90 4.41 -22.38
N GLU A 236 -13.05 5.02 -22.64
CA GLU A 236 -13.24 5.91 -23.78
C GLU A 236 -12.89 7.36 -23.43
N LYS A 237 -12.56 8.17 -24.44
CA LYS A 237 -12.32 9.61 -24.29
C LYS A 237 -13.48 10.33 -23.61
N GLU A 238 -14.70 9.84 -23.79
CA GLU A 238 -15.89 10.41 -23.14
C GLU A 238 -15.91 10.16 -21.64
N TYR A 239 -15.47 8.97 -21.18
CA TYR A 239 -15.29 8.70 -19.76
C TYR A 239 -14.24 9.62 -19.15
N VAL A 240 -13.11 9.80 -19.85
CA VAL A 240 -12.03 10.72 -19.44
C VAL A 240 -12.57 12.14 -19.22
N LYS A 241 -13.38 12.67 -20.15
CA LYS A 241 -14.00 13.99 -20.00
C LYS A 241 -14.92 14.07 -18.78
N LYS A 242 -15.79 13.08 -18.59
CA LYS A 242 -16.77 13.05 -17.49
C LYS A 242 -16.12 12.97 -16.11
N THR A 243 -15.02 12.22 -15.99
CA THR A 243 -14.29 12.04 -14.73
C THR A 243 -13.14 13.02 -14.54
N ASN A 244 -12.93 13.94 -15.50
CA ASN A 244 -11.74 14.78 -15.57
C ASN A 244 -10.44 13.95 -15.46
N GLY A 245 -10.42 12.79 -16.10
CA GLY A 245 -9.32 11.84 -16.09
C GLY A 245 -9.02 11.22 -14.72
N THR A 246 -9.93 11.26 -13.76
CA THR A 246 -9.69 10.71 -12.41
C THR A 246 -10.16 9.26 -12.31
N TRP A 247 -9.22 8.35 -12.04
CA TRP A 247 -9.50 6.95 -11.69
C TRP A 247 -9.51 6.71 -10.18
N LEU A 248 -8.72 7.45 -9.41
CA LEU A 248 -8.75 7.46 -7.95
C LEU A 248 -8.33 8.85 -7.47
N ARG A 249 -9.12 9.47 -6.60
CA ARG A 249 -8.84 10.81 -6.08
C ARG A 249 -7.56 10.84 -5.23
N GLY A 250 -7.01 12.04 -5.06
CA GLY A 250 -5.86 12.29 -4.19
C GLY A 250 -6.10 11.83 -2.75
N HIS A 251 -5.21 11.00 -2.22
CA HIS A 251 -5.24 10.51 -0.85
C HIS A 251 -3.84 10.15 -0.35
N SER A 252 -3.71 9.96 0.96
CA SER A 252 -2.57 9.30 1.59
C SER A 252 -2.99 7.97 2.18
N ASP A 253 -2.06 7.02 2.20
CA ASP A 253 -2.33 5.70 2.74
C ASP A 253 -2.48 5.73 4.27
N ALA A 254 -3.37 4.86 4.79
CA ALA A 254 -3.58 4.74 6.23
C ALA A 254 -2.53 3.85 6.92
N CYS A 255 -1.91 2.94 6.16
CA CYS A 255 -0.92 2.00 6.64
C CYS A 255 0.44 2.66 6.92
N ALA A 256 1.45 1.87 7.26
CA ALA A 256 2.79 2.38 7.50
C ALA A 256 3.63 2.43 6.21
N ILE A 257 3.65 1.34 5.44
CA ILE A 257 4.41 1.26 4.18
C ILE A 257 3.56 0.55 3.14
N THR A 258 3.50 1.06 1.92
CA THR A 258 2.81 0.45 0.79
C THR A 258 3.83 0.00 -0.25
N PHE A 259 3.69 -1.22 -0.77
CA PHE A 259 4.45 -1.75 -1.89
C PHE A 259 3.52 -1.96 -3.07
N ILE A 260 3.82 -1.33 -4.21
CA ILE A 260 3.01 -1.36 -5.42
C ILE A 260 3.85 -1.99 -6.53
N LEU A 261 3.34 -3.05 -7.16
CA LEU A 261 3.96 -3.60 -8.36
C LEU A 261 4.00 -2.53 -9.46
N SER A 262 5.21 -2.22 -9.95
CA SER A 262 5.44 -1.19 -10.97
C SER A 262 4.83 -1.60 -12.31
N GLN A 263 4.16 -0.66 -13.00
CA GLN A 263 3.45 -0.93 -14.25
C GLN A 263 3.80 0.11 -15.32
N PRO A 264 3.92 -0.27 -16.61
CA PRO A 264 4.27 0.64 -17.71
C PRO A 264 3.14 1.59 -18.12
N ILE A 265 1.90 1.31 -17.71
CA ILE A 265 0.77 2.21 -17.92
C ILE A 265 0.89 3.44 -17.00
N VAL A 266 0.96 4.61 -17.61
CA VAL A 266 1.26 5.88 -16.94
C VAL A 266 -0.02 6.44 -16.32
N SER A 267 -0.21 6.21 -15.03
CA SER A 267 -1.47 6.60 -14.36
C SER A 267 -1.28 7.10 -12.92
N LEU A 268 -0.27 6.60 -12.20
CA LEU A 268 0.00 6.96 -10.82
C LEU A 268 0.69 8.32 -10.77
N GLN A 269 0.15 9.22 -9.96
CA GLN A 269 0.74 10.53 -9.71
C GLN A 269 0.95 10.77 -8.22
N VAL A 270 2.05 11.44 -7.89
CA VAL A 270 2.38 11.94 -6.55
C VAL A 270 2.33 13.45 -6.57
N ARG A 271 1.86 14.06 -5.48
CA ARG A 271 1.83 15.52 -5.31
C ARG A 271 3.08 15.98 -4.58
N GLU A 272 3.84 16.86 -5.20
CA GLU A 272 4.98 17.52 -4.56
C GLU A 272 4.53 18.37 -3.37
N HIS A 273 5.31 18.36 -2.28
CA HIS A 273 4.97 19.10 -1.07
C HIS A 273 5.08 20.62 -1.25
N ASP A 274 6.12 21.10 -1.94
CA ASP A 274 6.41 22.54 -2.05
C ASP A 274 5.59 23.24 -3.13
N SER A 275 5.44 22.59 -4.29
CA SER A 275 4.78 23.17 -5.47
C SER A 275 3.29 22.85 -5.56
N ASN A 276 2.83 21.82 -4.84
CA ASN A 276 1.51 21.18 -5.02
C ASN A 276 1.24 20.62 -6.43
N ASN A 277 2.26 20.50 -7.28
CA ASN A 277 2.11 19.92 -8.61
C ASN A 277 2.00 18.39 -8.53
N TRP A 278 1.21 17.83 -9.45
CA TRP A 278 1.09 16.38 -9.63
C TRP A 278 2.06 15.90 -10.70
N LYS A 279 2.94 14.97 -10.34
CA LYS A 279 3.93 14.37 -11.23
C LYS A 279 3.66 12.88 -11.38
N TYR A 280 3.88 12.33 -12.58
CA TYR A 280 3.71 10.89 -12.82
C TYR A 280 4.87 10.08 -12.28
N ILE A 281 4.61 8.85 -11.85
CA ILE A 281 5.66 7.90 -11.51
C ILE A 281 6.04 7.09 -12.74
N SER A 282 7.32 7.13 -13.11
CA SER A 282 7.84 6.36 -14.23
C SER A 282 7.98 4.88 -13.90
N HIS A 283 7.79 4.03 -14.90
CA HIS A 283 7.96 2.59 -14.77
C HIS A 283 9.44 2.20 -14.69
N THR A 284 9.71 1.12 -13.99
CA THR A 284 11.01 0.44 -13.96
C THR A 284 10.72 -1.05 -13.88
N SER A 285 11.28 -1.82 -14.82
CA SER A 285 11.03 -3.24 -14.94
C SER A 285 11.54 -3.98 -13.71
N ASN A 286 10.82 -5.01 -13.29
CA ASN A 286 11.11 -5.77 -12.07
C ASN A 286 11.36 -4.89 -10.83
N SER A 287 10.56 -3.84 -10.67
CA SER A 287 10.63 -2.94 -9.52
C SER A 287 9.30 -2.85 -8.78
N LEU A 288 9.37 -2.38 -7.54
CA LEU A 288 8.21 -1.91 -6.77
C LEU A 288 8.26 -0.38 -6.70
N VAL A 289 7.10 0.27 -6.66
CA VAL A 289 6.96 1.64 -6.16
C VAL A 289 6.57 1.51 -4.70
N VAL A 290 7.34 2.14 -3.81
CA VAL A 290 7.14 2.06 -2.36
C VAL A 290 6.83 3.44 -1.82
N ASN A 291 5.85 3.52 -0.93
CA ASN A 291 5.55 4.76 -0.23
C ASN A 291 5.30 4.59 1.26
N ILE A 292 5.63 5.64 2.00
CA ILE A 292 5.29 5.79 3.40
C ILE A 292 3.84 6.25 3.50
N GLY A 293 3.10 5.61 4.42
CA GLY A 293 1.75 6.00 4.79
C GLY A 293 1.71 6.77 6.11
N ASP A 294 0.52 7.24 6.45
CA ASP A 294 0.31 8.14 7.58
C ASP A 294 0.71 7.52 8.93
N ALA A 295 0.57 6.20 9.11
CA ALA A 295 0.94 5.57 10.37
C ALA A 295 2.44 5.68 10.66
N PHE A 296 3.30 5.58 9.64
CA PHE A 296 4.74 5.75 9.84
C PHE A 296 5.13 7.23 9.93
N LYS A 297 4.45 8.10 9.18
CA LYS A 297 4.58 9.54 9.36
C LYS A 297 4.34 9.91 10.83
N PHE A 298 3.28 9.40 11.45
CA PHE A 298 3.01 9.65 12.87
C PHE A 298 4.03 8.99 13.79
N LEU A 299 4.41 7.74 13.52
CA LEU A 299 5.44 7.05 14.29
C LEU A 299 6.76 7.82 14.34
N THR A 300 7.08 8.64 13.32
CA THR A 300 8.31 9.44 13.26
C THR A 300 8.10 10.94 13.53
N GLY A 301 6.93 11.34 14.06
CA GLY A 301 6.63 12.75 14.34
C GLY A 301 6.60 13.64 13.09
N GLY A 302 6.42 13.07 11.90
CA GLY A 302 6.43 13.79 10.62
C GLY A 302 7.81 13.94 9.98
N TYR A 303 8.84 13.29 10.53
CA TYR A 303 10.16 13.25 9.91
C TYR A 303 10.12 12.54 8.56
N PHE A 304 9.55 11.32 8.50
CA PHE A 304 9.22 10.68 7.23
C PHE A 304 7.91 11.23 6.68
N LYS A 305 7.86 11.50 5.37
CA LYS A 305 6.71 12.11 4.70
C LYS A 305 5.73 11.07 4.18
N SER A 306 4.46 11.40 4.24
CA SER A 306 3.37 10.64 3.59
C SER A 306 2.77 11.57 2.54
N SER A 307 3.11 11.34 1.27
CA SER A 307 2.64 12.17 0.16
C SER A 307 1.23 11.82 -0.29
N LEU A 308 0.49 12.84 -0.71
CA LEU A 308 -0.74 12.60 -1.46
C LEU A 308 -0.40 12.01 -2.82
N HIS A 309 -1.13 10.98 -3.20
CA HIS A 309 -1.04 10.34 -4.49
C HIS A 309 -2.44 10.08 -5.06
N ARG A 310 -2.54 9.96 -6.38
CA ARG A 310 -3.80 9.73 -7.10
C ARG A 310 -3.57 8.82 -8.30
N VAL A 311 -4.65 8.29 -8.85
CA VAL A 311 -4.61 7.53 -10.11
C VAL A 311 -5.45 8.26 -11.14
N THR A 312 -4.87 8.46 -12.32
CA THR A 312 -5.51 9.12 -13.45
C THR A 312 -5.72 8.14 -14.60
N THR A 313 -6.61 8.47 -15.53
CA THR A 313 -6.65 7.81 -16.84
C THR A 313 -5.32 8.04 -17.54
N PRO A 314 -4.78 7.04 -18.25
CA PRO A 314 -3.48 7.17 -18.88
C PRO A 314 -3.53 8.08 -20.12
N PRO A 315 -2.36 8.44 -20.68
CA PRO A 315 -2.25 9.11 -21.97
C PRO A 315 -3.05 8.41 -23.09
N GLY A 316 -3.35 9.16 -24.15
CA GLY A 316 -4.24 8.73 -25.23
C GLY A 316 -3.86 7.39 -25.87
N ASP A 317 -2.56 7.21 -26.09
CA ASP A 317 -1.95 5.98 -26.64
C ASP A 317 -2.04 4.75 -25.71
N GLN A 318 -2.39 4.94 -24.44
CA GLN A 318 -2.54 3.88 -23.45
C GLN A 318 -3.99 3.65 -22.98
N LEU A 319 -4.98 4.45 -23.44
CA LEU A 319 -6.39 4.38 -22.99
C LEU A 319 -7.08 3.02 -23.21
N LYS A 320 -6.60 2.23 -24.18
CA LYS A 320 -7.11 0.89 -24.54
C LYS A 320 -6.41 -0.25 -23.80
N HIS A 321 -5.56 0.08 -22.83
CA HIS A 321 -4.88 -0.91 -22.01
C HIS A 321 -5.47 -0.93 -20.60
N LYS A 322 -5.52 -2.13 -20.02
CA LYS A 322 -5.86 -2.31 -18.61
C LYS A 322 -4.64 -2.02 -17.73
N ARG A 323 -4.88 -1.62 -16.48
CA ARG A 323 -3.84 -1.51 -15.44
C ARG A 323 -4.06 -2.59 -14.40
N ASN A 324 -3.18 -3.58 -14.38
CA ASN A 324 -3.19 -4.65 -13.38
C ASN A 324 -2.16 -4.36 -12.30
N THR A 325 -2.56 -4.29 -11.04
CA THR A 325 -1.65 -3.90 -9.96
C THR A 325 -1.87 -4.78 -8.75
N VAL A 326 -0.76 -5.18 -8.15
CA VAL A 326 -0.70 -5.95 -6.91
C VAL A 326 -0.09 -5.06 -5.84
N ILE A 327 -0.78 -4.87 -4.73
CA ILE A 327 -0.42 -3.93 -3.67
C ILE A 327 -0.37 -4.64 -2.34
N TYR A 328 0.71 -4.40 -1.58
CA TYR A 328 0.80 -4.75 -0.17
C TYR A 328 0.77 -3.48 0.69
N PHE A 329 -0.24 -3.34 1.55
CA PHE A 329 -0.33 -2.32 2.58
C PHE A 329 0.17 -2.88 3.91
N SER A 330 1.41 -2.58 4.30
CA SER A 330 2.04 -3.03 5.54
C SER A 330 1.59 -2.19 6.73
N ASN A 331 1.12 -2.88 7.76
CA ASN A 331 0.64 -2.29 9.00
C ASN A 331 1.50 -2.69 10.18
N PRO A 332 1.74 -1.77 11.13
CA PRO A 332 2.18 -2.13 12.47
C PRO A 332 1.14 -3.03 13.16
N SER A 333 1.58 -3.68 14.24
CA SER A 333 0.70 -4.39 15.16
C SER A 333 -0.39 -3.48 15.70
N LEU A 334 -1.63 -4.00 15.74
CA LEU A 334 -2.82 -3.25 16.12
C LEU A 334 -2.71 -2.66 17.53
N THR A 335 -1.96 -3.32 18.42
CA THR A 335 -1.79 -2.90 19.81
C THR A 335 -0.66 -1.90 20.03
N THR A 336 0.14 -1.59 19.01
CA THR A 336 1.30 -0.69 19.15
C THR A 336 0.87 0.76 19.08
N TYR A 337 1.48 1.61 19.91
CA TYR A 337 1.33 3.05 19.79
C TYR A 337 2.08 3.55 18.55
N ILE A 338 1.46 4.47 17.81
CA ILE A 338 2.03 5.05 16.58
C ILE A 338 2.45 6.50 16.81
N ASP A 339 3.42 6.69 17.69
CA ASP A 339 3.91 7.99 18.10
C ASP A 339 5.45 8.00 18.25
N PRO A 340 6.13 9.15 18.10
CA PRO A 340 7.59 9.21 18.16
C PRO A 340 8.18 8.88 19.52
N LEU A 341 7.43 9.02 20.63
CA LEU A 341 7.91 8.63 21.96
C LEU A 341 8.07 7.11 22.07
N SER A 342 7.29 6.34 21.31
CA SER A 342 7.43 4.87 21.27
C SER A 342 8.75 4.40 20.68
N LEU A 343 9.43 5.24 19.89
CA LEU A 343 10.70 4.89 19.25
C LEU A 343 11.92 5.14 20.13
N ASN A 344 11.88 6.11 21.06
CA ASN A 344 13.06 6.57 21.81
C ASN A 344 14.27 6.86 20.89
N SER A 345 14.03 7.53 19.77
CA SER A 345 15.04 7.79 18.75
C SER A 345 15.95 8.97 19.13
N PRO A 346 17.28 8.75 19.28
CA PRO A 346 18.22 9.84 19.56
C PRO A 346 18.23 10.92 18.48
N LYS A 347 17.99 10.54 17.23
CA LYS A 347 17.92 11.48 16.10
C LYS A 347 16.66 12.33 16.16
N LEU A 348 15.49 11.73 16.38
CA LEU A 348 14.25 12.49 16.48
C LEU A 348 14.32 13.48 17.64
N ASP A 349 14.83 13.05 18.80
CA ASP A 349 15.05 13.92 19.96
C ASP A 349 15.99 15.10 19.62
N ARG A 350 17.13 14.80 18.98
CA ARG A 350 18.11 15.83 18.58
C ARG A 350 17.54 16.83 17.57
N LEU A 351 16.64 16.37 16.69
CA LEU A 351 16.00 17.20 15.67
C LEU A 351 14.72 17.89 16.17
N GLY A 352 14.26 17.56 17.38
CA GLY A 352 13.05 18.14 17.98
C GLY A 352 11.74 17.60 17.41
N TYR A 353 11.75 16.39 16.84
CA TYR A 353 10.51 15.70 16.45
C TYR A 353 9.87 15.03 17.68
N GLY A 354 8.57 15.23 17.87
CA GLY A 354 7.85 14.73 19.04
C GLY A 354 6.34 14.71 18.84
N ILE A 355 5.60 14.54 19.93
CA ILE A 355 4.13 14.68 19.96
C ILE A 355 3.79 16.12 20.33
N GLU A 356 2.71 16.67 19.77
CA GLU A 356 2.32 18.05 20.02
C GLU A 356 1.62 18.05 21.37
N PRO A 357 1.82 19.10 22.18
CA PRO A 357 1.14 19.22 23.45
C PRO A 357 -0.39 19.07 23.29
N GLY A 358 -0.99 18.16 24.04
CA GLY A 358 -2.43 17.92 24.04
C GLY A 358 -2.94 16.88 23.03
N VAL A 359 -2.05 16.29 22.23
CA VAL A 359 -2.41 15.16 21.36
C VAL A 359 -2.37 13.86 22.14
N GLU A 360 -3.50 13.15 22.15
CA GLU A 360 -3.63 11.86 22.82
C GLU A 360 -2.82 10.79 22.07
N ARG A 361 -2.14 9.93 22.83
CA ARG A 361 -1.43 8.77 22.28
C ARG A 361 -2.44 7.72 21.87
N ILE A 362 -2.37 7.27 20.62
CA ILE A 362 -3.28 6.26 20.08
C ILE A 362 -2.51 5.05 19.56
N THR A 363 -3.15 3.90 19.68
CA THR A 363 -2.71 2.66 19.04
C THR A 363 -2.99 2.68 17.54
N PHE A 364 -2.29 1.83 16.78
CA PHE A 364 -2.58 1.65 15.36
C PHE A 364 -4.03 1.19 15.11
N LYS A 365 -4.61 0.37 16.00
CA LYS A 365 -6.03 -0.02 15.93
C LYS A 365 -6.96 1.19 15.94
N GLN A 366 -6.81 2.05 16.94
CA GLN A 366 -7.64 3.26 17.09
C GLN A 366 -7.48 4.19 15.88
N TRP A 367 -6.26 4.33 15.36
CA TRP A 367 -6.00 5.08 14.13
C TRP A 367 -6.68 4.49 12.89
N ASP A 368 -6.50 3.19 12.63
CA ASP A 368 -7.06 2.53 11.46
C ASP A 368 -8.59 2.57 11.47
N GLU A 369 -9.22 2.42 12.64
CA GLU A 369 -10.67 2.54 12.86
C GLU A 369 -11.19 3.96 12.64
N ALA A 370 -10.53 4.97 13.21
CA ALA A 370 -10.89 6.37 13.03
C ALA A 370 -10.80 6.77 11.54
N LYS A 371 -9.70 6.39 10.88
CA LYS A 371 -9.52 6.68 9.45
C LYS A 371 -10.52 5.90 8.60
N GLY A 372 -10.88 4.66 8.95
CA GLY A 372 -11.89 3.86 8.26
C GLY A 372 -13.30 4.47 8.33
N THR A 373 -13.74 4.86 9.53
CA THR A 373 -15.05 5.50 9.75
C THR A 373 -15.22 6.75 8.90
N TYR A 374 -14.19 7.59 8.80
CA TYR A 374 -14.21 8.79 7.96
C TYR A 374 -14.34 8.47 6.46
N PHE A 375 -13.66 7.44 5.96
CA PHE A 375 -13.83 7.01 4.56
C PHE A 375 -15.25 6.52 4.28
N ASN A 376 -15.87 5.78 5.20
CA ASN A 376 -17.23 5.27 5.01
C ASN A 376 -18.29 6.37 5.07
N GLN A 377 -18.13 7.38 5.94
CA GLN A 377 -19.04 8.54 6.01
C GLN A 377 -19.00 9.39 4.72
N LYS A 378 -17.85 9.50 4.06
CA LYS A 378 -17.70 10.24 2.79
C LYS A 378 -18.49 9.65 1.62
N ASN A 379 -18.66 8.33 1.57
CA ASN A 379 -19.45 7.69 0.51
C ASN A 379 -20.95 8.04 0.59
N GLN A 380 -21.41 8.65 1.68
CA GLN A 380 -22.80 9.05 1.89
C GLN A 380 -23.06 10.55 1.59
N GLN A 381 -22.04 11.38 1.37
CA GLN A 381 -22.22 12.82 1.10
C GLN A 381 -21.42 13.29 -0.13
N ASN A 382 -22.17 13.78 -1.13
CA ASN A 382 -21.65 14.47 -2.31
C ASN A 382 -20.94 15.78 -1.92
N SER A 383 -19.61 15.85 -2.00
CA SER A 383 -18.93 17.14 -1.90
C SER A 383 -17.64 17.26 -2.72
N LYS A 384 -17.50 18.47 -3.26
CA LYS A 384 -16.36 19.07 -3.94
C LYS A 384 -15.12 19.00 -3.03
N GLU A 385 -13.94 19.09 -3.66
CA GLU A 385 -12.63 19.20 -2.99
C GLU A 385 -12.72 19.93 -1.66
N VAL A 386 -12.14 19.33 -0.61
CA VAL A 386 -11.36 19.99 0.45
C VAL A 386 -10.98 18.95 1.53
N SER A 387 -9.85 19.24 2.17
CA SER A 387 -9.21 18.59 3.31
C SER A 387 -10.17 18.32 4.50
N LEU A 388 -9.78 17.33 5.31
CA LEU A 388 -9.85 17.26 6.79
C LEU A 388 -10.67 18.38 7.50
N LEU A 389 -11.44 18.23 8.59
CA LEU A 389 -11.53 17.31 9.75
C LEU A 389 -12.80 17.62 10.57
N GLY A 390 -13.08 16.79 11.58
CA GLY A 390 -13.44 17.22 12.94
C GLY A 390 -12.89 16.17 13.92
N ARG A 391 -12.20 16.43 15.04
CA ARG A 391 -12.13 17.56 15.97
C ARG A 391 -10.65 17.94 16.29
N SER A 392 -10.53 19.06 17.02
CA SER A 392 -9.43 20.02 17.17
C SER A 392 -8.06 19.60 17.75
N THR A 393 -7.68 18.32 17.71
CA THR A 393 -6.33 17.87 18.16
C THR A 393 -5.56 17.06 17.11
N LEU A 394 -6.20 16.76 15.96
CA LEU A 394 -5.57 16.08 14.82
C LEU A 394 -5.31 17.01 13.62
N MET A 395 -5.82 18.25 13.69
CA MET A 395 -5.76 19.31 12.66
C MET A 395 -4.38 19.93 12.53
N SER A 396 -3.70 20.18 13.66
CA SER A 396 -2.39 20.83 13.70
C SER A 396 -1.28 20.03 13.00
N TYR A 397 -1.43 18.70 12.95
CA TYR A 397 -0.40 17.79 12.45
C TYR A 397 -0.42 17.52 10.93
N ILE A 398 -1.56 17.75 10.27
CA ILE A 398 -1.73 17.35 8.88
C ILE A 398 -1.64 18.55 7.92
N ASP A 399 -1.98 19.76 8.37
CA ASP A 399 -2.03 20.92 7.48
C ASP A 399 -0.70 21.62 7.24
N GLY A 400 0.41 21.21 7.88
CA GLY A 400 1.76 21.56 7.42
C GLY A 400 1.99 23.04 7.11
N ALA A 401 1.29 23.96 7.79
CA ALA A 401 1.75 25.33 7.83
C ALA A 401 3.00 25.29 8.73
N PRO A 402 4.19 25.67 8.23
CA PRO A 402 5.31 25.86 9.11
C PRO A 402 4.86 26.88 10.15
N SER A 403 4.82 26.49 11.43
CA SER A 403 5.02 27.50 12.45
C SER A 403 6.37 28.10 12.11
N GLU A 404 6.38 29.39 11.78
CA GLU A 404 7.60 30.13 11.49
C GLU A 404 8.63 29.73 12.55
N LYS A 405 9.67 29.02 12.10
CA LYS A 405 10.91 28.96 12.87
C LYS A 405 11.29 30.43 13.03
N LYS A 406 11.03 31.00 14.21
CA LYS A 406 11.69 32.23 14.63
C LYS A 406 13.18 31.94 14.48
N ALA A 407 13.77 32.52 13.45
CA ALA A 407 15.20 32.69 13.37
C ALA A 407 15.59 33.34 14.70
N LEU A 408 16.31 32.59 15.55
CA LEU A 408 17.10 33.19 16.60
C LEU A 408 18.17 33.99 15.88
N SER A 409 17.89 35.27 15.64
CA SER A 409 18.89 36.25 15.28
C SER A 409 19.90 36.28 16.41
N VAL A 410 21.10 35.81 16.12
CA VAL A 410 22.28 36.09 16.93
C VAL A 410 22.53 37.59 16.79
N SER A 411 22.34 38.30 17.91
CA SER A 411 22.93 39.62 18.17
C SER A 411 23.50 39.62 19.57
#